data_AF-A0A3N6HVW6-F1
#
_entry.id   AF-A0A3N6HVW6-F1
#
_cell.length_a   1.000
_cell.length_b   1.000
_cell.length_c   1.000
_cell.angle_alpha   90.00
_cell.angle_beta   90.00
_cell.angle_gamma   90.00
#
_symmetry.space_group_name_H-M   'P 1'
#
loop_
_entity.id
_entity.type
_entity.pdbx_description
1 polymer ?
#
loop_
_entity_poly.entity_id
_entity_poly.type
_entity_poly.pdbx_seq_one_letter_code
_entity_poly.pdbx_strand_id
1 'polypeptide(L)'
;MALPLVAVSLLVPALGMPVLVPAGGSAAFWLVMWSTTVQTHVPPEALNLPHAYDVAGSLLMVAAGRALAGPVAEAVGAPELLVAAAVINMGVVAVLLVARPVRRFKRIGLV
;
A
#
# COMPACT_ATOMS: atom_id res chain seq x y z
N MET A 1 14.46 -14.08 -14.62
CA MET A 1 14.37 -13.79 -13.17
C MET A 1 13.04 -13.17 -12.74
N ALA A 2 12.00 -13.16 -13.60
CA ALA A 2 10.62 -12.74 -13.27
C ALA A 2 9.69 -13.91 -12.90
N LEU A 3 10.22 -15.14 -12.88
CA LEU A 3 9.45 -16.37 -12.66
C LEU A 3 8.74 -16.45 -11.28
N PRO A 4 9.33 -15.99 -10.14
CA PRO A 4 8.65 -16.14 -8.86
C PRO A 4 7.47 -15.16 -8.66
N LEU A 5 7.47 -13.99 -9.31
CA LEU A 5 6.33 -13.06 -9.25
C LEU A 5 5.19 -13.46 -10.19
N VAL A 6 5.51 -13.98 -11.38
CA VAL A 6 4.52 -14.62 -12.25
C VAL A 6 3.93 -15.85 -11.55
N ALA A 7 4.72 -16.60 -10.78
CA ALA A 7 4.23 -17.73 -9.98
C ALA A 7 3.28 -17.30 -8.85
N VAL A 8 3.51 -16.17 -8.17
CA VAL A 8 2.56 -15.63 -7.17
C VAL A 8 1.28 -15.11 -7.84
N SER A 9 1.40 -14.46 -9.01
CA SER A 9 0.24 -14.04 -9.81
C SER A 9 -0.52 -15.21 -10.45
N LEU A 10 0.13 -16.36 -10.68
CA LEU A 10 -0.48 -17.62 -11.14
C LEU A 10 -0.95 -18.52 -9.98
N LEU A 11 -0.47 -18.33 -8.75
CA LEU A 11 -0.95 -19.05 -7.57
C LEU A 11 -2.39 -18.66 -7.22
N VAL A 12 -2.77 -17.42 -7.54
CA VAL A 12 -4.12 -16.86 -7.32
C VAL A 12 -5.19 -17.59 -8.16
N PRO A 13 -5.01 -17.84 -9.48
CA PRO A 13 -5.91 -18.70 -10.23
C PRO A 13 -5.81 -20.20 -9.86
N ALA A 14 -4.68 -20.68 -9.33
CA ALA A 14 -4.54 -22.09 -8.90
C ALA A 14 -5.42 -22.47 -7.69
N LEU A 15 -5.84 -21.49 -6.89
CA LEU A 15 -6.78 -21.65 -5.77
C LEU A 15 -8.25 -21.35 -6.16
N GLY A 16 -8.53 -21.03 -7.42
CA GLY A 16 -9.88 -20.71 -7.91
C GLY A 16 -10.47 -19.40 -7.36
N MET A 17 -9.65 -18.55 -6.72
CA MET A 17 -10.12 -17.31 -6.12
C MET A 17 -10.00 -16.15 -7.11
N PRO A 18 -11.06 -15.34 -7.31
CA PRO A 18 -10.97 -14.16 -8.16
C PRO A 18 -9.96 -13.17 -7.58
N VAL A 19 -9.05 -12.65 -8.41
CA VAL A 19 -7.98 -11.68 -8.07
C VAL A 19 -8.47 -10.47 -7.25
N LEU A 20 -9.76 -10.12 -7.38
CA LEU A 20 -10.41 -9.07 -6.61
C LEU A 20 -10.41 -9.34 -5.09
N VAL A 21 -10.47 -10.61 -4.67
CA VAL A 21 -10.56 -11.04 -3.27
C VAL A 21 -9.25 -10.78 -2.50
N PRO A 22 -8.05 -11.17 -2.99
CA PRO A 22 -6.80 -10.82 -2.31
C PRO A 22 -6.49 -9.31 -2.33
N ALA A 23 -6.80 -8.60 -3.42
CA ALA A 23 -6.59 -7.15 -3.48
C ALA A 23 -7.49 -6.40 -2.49
N GLY A 24 -8.79 -6.72 -2.43
CA GLY A 24 -9.72 -6.15 -1.45
C GLY A 24 -9.36 -6.52 -0.01
N GLY A 25 -8.95 -7.77 0.23
CA GLY A 25 -8.51 -8.24 1.55
C GLY A 25 -7.29 -7.48 2.08
N SER A 26 -6.27 -7.27 1.23
CA SER A 26 -5.08 -6.51 1.60
C SER A 26 -5.38 -5.04 1.93
N ALA A 27 -6.27 -4.39 1.16
CA ALA A 27 -6.67 -3.02 1.38
C ALA A 27 -7.48 -2.86 2.68
N ALA A 28 -8.40 -3.79 2.95
CA ALA A 28 -9.17 -3.80 4.18
C ALA A 28 -8.27 -4.04 5.41
N PHE A 29 -7.36 -5.01 5.32
CA PHE A 29 -6.36 -5.26 6.36
C PHE A 29 -5.51 -4.01 6.64
N TRP A 30 -4.99 -3.39 5.57
CA TRP A 30 -4.19 -2.17 5.67
C TRP A 30 -4.96 -1.04 6.38
N LEU A 31 -6.20 -0.79 5.96
CA LEU A 31 -7.04 0.26 6.53
C LEU A 31 -7.29 0.06 8.03
N VAL A 32 -7.62 -1.17 8.45
CA VAL A 32 -7.88 -1.50 9.85
C VAL A 32 -6.60 -1.38 10.69
N MET A 33 -5.51 -1.97 10.22
CA MET A 33 -4.22 -1.93 10.92
C MET A 33 -3.70 -0.48 11.05
N TRP A 34 -3.80 0.33 10.00
CA TRP A 34 -3.41 1.73 10.01
C TRP A 34 -4.25 2.54 11.00
N SER A 35 -5.59 2.44 10.91
CA SER A 35 -6.50 3.21 11.74
C SER A 35 -6.32 2.91 13.23
N THR A 36 -6.18 1.63 13.59
CA THR A 36 -5.94 1.21 14.98
C THR A 36 -4.58 1.67 15.50
N THR A 37 -3.56 1.67 14.63
CA THR A 37 -2.22 2.15 14.98
C THR A 37 -2.22 3.66 15.28
N VAL A 38 -2.83 4.47 14.41
CA VAL A 38 -2.92 5.93 14.59
C VAL A 38 -3.70 6.26 15.87
N GLN A 39 -4.83 5.61 16.10
CA GLN A 39 -5.67 5.86 17.28
C GLN A 39 -5.02 5.48 18.61
N THR A 40 -4.12 4.49 18.61
CA THR A 40 -3.43 4.05 19.85
C THR A 40 -2.16 4.85 20.15
N HIS A 41 -1.54 5.46 19.15
CA HIS A 41 -0.25 6.14 19.28
C HIS A 41 -0.33 7.67 19.22
N VAL A 42 -1.45 8.23 18.75
CA VAL A 42 -1.67 9.68 18.67
C VAL A 42 -2.63 10.11 19.78
N PRO A 43 -2.29 11.13 20.57
CA PRO A 43 -3.19 11.69 21.58
C PRO A 43 -4.53 12.12 20.97
N PRO A 44 -5.68 11.83 21.60
CA PRO A 44 -7.00 12.17 21.06
C PRO A 44 -7.17 13.65 20.70
N GLU A 45 -6.55 14.54 21.48
CA GLU A 45 -6.64 16.00 21.27
C GLU A 45 -5.92 16.46 20.00
N ALA A 46 -4.93 15.69 19.54
CA ALA A 46 -4.11 16.01 18.37
C ALA A 46 -4.55 15.25 17.09
N LEU A 47 -5.57 14.39 17.15
CA LEU A 47 -5.92 13.47 16.07
C LEU A 47 -6.44 14.17 14.79
N ASN A 48 -7.10 15.33 14.93
CA ASN A 48 -7.82 15.99 13.84
C ASN A 48 -6.90 16.41 12.67
N LEU A 49 -5.73 16.96 12.98
CA LEU A 49 -4.82 17.50 11.97
C LEU A 49 -4.05 16.40 11.20
N PRO A 50 -3.40 15.42 11.85
CA PRO A 50 -2.76 14.30 11.15
C PRO A 50 -3.74 13.47 10.31
N HIS A 51 -4.97 13.26 10.81
CA HIS A 51 -5.99 12.54 10.06
C HIS A 51 -6.40 13.29 8.77
N ALA A 52 -6.55 14.61 8.83
CA ALA A 52 -6.82 15.43 7.66
C ALA A 52 -5.68 15.35 6.62
N TYR A 53 -4.41 15.35 7.06
CA TYR A 53 -3.27 15.19 6.17
C TYR A 53 -3.19 13.81 5.52
N ASP A 54 -3.51 12.75 6.25
CA ASP A 54 -3.52 11.38 5.74
C ASP A 54 -4.55 11.19 4.62
N VAL A 55 -5.78 11.67 4.84
CA VAL A 55 -6.87 11.61 3.85
C VAL A 55 -6.54 12.48 2.64
N ALA A 56 -6.15 13.74 2.86
CA ALA A 56 -5.81 14.65 1.76
C ALA A 56 -4.64 14.11 0.94
N GLY A 57 -3.59 13.62 1.58
CA GLY A 57 -2.44 13.01 0.93
C GLY A 57 -2.85 11.81 0.07
N SER A 58 -3.66 10.91 0.61
CA SER A 58 -4.15 9.73 -0.11
C SER A 58 -4.95 10.10 -1.36
N LEU A 59 -5.87 11.06 -1.24
CA LEU A 59 -6.68 11.53 -2.37
C LEU A 59 -5.84 12.19 -3.46
N LEU A 60 -4.87 13.03 -3.06
CA LEU A 60 -3.95 13.67 -3.99
C LEU A 60 -3.09 12.65 -4.73
N MET A 61 -2.57 11.62 -4.04
CA MET A 61 -1.75 10.58 -4.67
C MET A 61 -2.57 9.71 -5.63
N VAL A 62 -3.83 9.39 -5.31
CA VAL A 62 -4.73 8.67 -6.23
C VAL A 62 -5.01 9.51 -7.47
N ALA A 63 -5.31 10.80 -7.30
CA ALA A 63 -5.56 11.70 -8.42
C ALA A 63 -4.31 11.85 -9.32
N ALA A 64 -3.14 12.07 -8.73
CA ALA A 64 -1.88 12.18 -9.44
C ALA A 64 -1.53 10.88 -10.19
N GLY A 65 -1.66 9.72 -9.54
CA GLY A 65 -1.42 8.43 -10.17
C GLY A 65 -2.33 8.19 -11.36
N ARG A 66 -3.61 8.53 -11.24
CA ARG A 66 -4.58 8.40 -12.35
C ARG A 66 -4.31 9.38 -13.49
N ALA A 67 -3.95 10.62 -13.19
CA ALA A 67 -3.60 11.62 -14.20
C ALA A 67 -2.35 11.21 -14.99
N LEU A 68 -1.36 10.61 -14.33
CA LEU A 68 -0.11 10.18 -14.96
C LEU A 68 -0.23 8.82 -15.68
N ALA A 69 -1.16 7.96 -15.28
CA ALA A 69 -1.27 6.60 -15.81
C ALA A 69 -1.43 6.57 -17.34
N GLY A 70 -2.27 7.45 -17.91
CA GLY A 70 -2.48 7.53 -19.37
C GLY A 70 -1.22 7.94 -20.13
N PRO A 71 -0.67 9.14 -19.90
CA PRO A 71 0.52 9.63 -20.59
C PRO A 71 1.73 8.71 -20.45
N VAL A 72 1.92 8.10 -19.28
CA VAL A 72 3.04 7.18 -19.05
C VAL A 72 2.79 5.85 -19.77
N ALA A 73 1.56 5.32 -19.77
CA ALA A 73 1.25 4.10 -20.52
C ALA A 73 1.45 4.28 -22.03
N GLU A 74 1.13 5.45 -22.58
CA GLU A 74 1.37 5.77 -23.99
C GLU A 74 2.86 5.89 -24.32
N ALA A 75 3.68 6.41 -23.40
CA ALA A 75 5.10 6.61 -23.62
C ALA A 75 5.94 5.33 -23.48
N VAL A 76 5.65 4.47 -22.49
CA VAL A 76 6.49 3.31 -22.15
C VAL A 76 5.81 1.96 -22.37
N GLY A 77 4.49 1.93 -22.57
CA GLY A 77 3.69 0.72 -22.62
C GLY A 77 3.04 0.37 -21.28
N ALA A 78 1.81 -0.13 -21.34
CA ALA A 78 1.05 -0.53 -20.15
C ALA A 78 1.70 -1.70 -19.37
N PRO A 79 2.23 -2.76 -20.00
CA PRO A 79 2.88 -3.85 -19.26
C PRO A 79 4.12 -3.38 -18.47
N GLU A 80 4.96 -2.58 -19.11
CA GLU A 80 6.19 -2.02 -18.53
C GLU A 80 5.86 -1.07 -17.37
N LEU A 81 4.84 -0.23 -17.54
CA LEU A 81 4.34 0.65 -16.47
C LEU A 81 3.85 -0.16 -15.26
N LEU A 82 3.08 -1.23 -15.48
CA LEU A 82 2.58 -2.07 -14.39
C LEU A 82 3.72 -2.77 -13.62
N VAL A 83 4.73 -3.27 -14.34
CA VAL A 83 5.93 -3.86 -13.72
C VAL A 83 6.71 -2.80 -12.94
N ALA A 84 6.92 -1.62 -13.52
CA ALA A 84 7.61 -0.52 -12.85
C ALA A 84 6.87 -0.09 -11.57
N ALA A 85 5.54 0.07 -11.63
CA ALA A 85 4.72 0.41 -10.48
C ALA A 85 4.80 -0.66 -9.38
N ALA A 86 4.80 -1.95 -9.75
CA ALA A 86 4.96 -3.04 -8.80
C ALA A 86 6.35 -3.02 -8.11
N VAL A 87 7.43 -2.77 -8.88
CA VAL A 87 8.79 -2.65 -8.34
C VAL A 87 8.92 -1.46 -7.41
N ILE A 88 8.38 -0.30 -7.80
CA ILE A 88 8.37 0.91 -6.96
C ILE A 88 7.60 0.65 -5.67
N ASN A 89 6.42 0.03 -5.74
CA ASN A 89 5.63 -0.31 -4.56
C ASN A 89 6.38 -1.22 -3.60
N MET A 90 7.01 -2.30 -4.10
CA MET A 90 7.83 -3.19 -3.28
C MET A 90 9.03 -2.46 -2.67
N GLY A 91 9.66 -1.54 -3.41
CA GLY A 91 10.74 -0.69 -2.92
C GLY A 91 10.30 0.19 -1.76
N VAL A 92 9.13 0.85 -1.88
CA VAL A 92 8.55 1.66 -0.80
C VAL A 92 8.28 0.81 0.43
N VAL A 93 7.66 -0.36 0.28
CA VAL A 93 7.40 -1.29 1.40
C VAL A 93 8.72 -1.70 2.08
N ALA A 94 9.75 -2.06 1.30
CA ALA A 94 11.05 -2.44 1.84
C ALA A 94 11.70 -1.28 2.63
N VAL A 95 11.65 -0.06 2.11
CA VAL A 95 12.15 1.14 2.80
C VAL A 95 11.42 1.38 4.11
N LEU A 96 10.08 1.29 4.10
CA LEU A 96 9.27 1.45 5.31
C LEU A 96 9.59 0.39 6.36
N LEU A 97 9.76 -0.88 5.96
CA LEU A 97 10.11 -1.97 6.88
C LEU A 97 11.52 -1.80 7.50
N VAL A 98 12.44 -1.14 6.80
CA VAL A 98 13.78 -0.84 7.32
C VAL A 98 13.79 0.42 8.20
N ALA A 99 12.79 1.30 8.04
CA ALA A 99 12.69 2.54 8.80
C ALA A 99 12.66 2.26 10.31
N ARG A 100 13.54 2.95 11.06
CA ARG A 100 13.66 2.79 12.52
C ARG A 100 12.33 2.90 13.27
N PRO A 101 11.41 3.83 12.93
CA PRO A 101 10.11 3.92 13.61
C PRO A 101 9.28 2.65 13.47
N VAL A 102 9.24 2.05 12.27
CA VAL A 102 8.51 0.81 11.99
C VAL A 102 9.17 -0.39 12.67
N ARG A 103 10.51 -0.46 12.66
CA ARG A 103 11.24 -1.57 13.30
C ARG A 103 11.18 -1.58 14.82
N ARG A 104 11.00 -0.40 15.44
CA ARG A 104 10.92 -0.24 16.89
C ARG A 104 9.50 0.03 17.36
N PHE A 105 8.51 -0.21 16.51
CA PHE A 105 7.10 -0.02 16.82
C PHE A 105 6.72 -0.98 17.95
N LYS A 106 6.39 -0.43 19.12
CA LYS A 106 6.00 -1.21 20.30
C LYS A 106 4.49 -1.17 20.41
N ARG A 107 3.88 -2.32 20.73
CA ARG A 107 2.46 -2.36 21.08
C ARG A 107 2.24 -1.56 22.36
N ILE A 108 1.37 -0.56 22.30
CA ILE A 108 0.87 0.14 23.48
C ILE A 108 -0.36 -0.65 23.96
N GLY A 109 -0.20 -1.47 25.01
CA GLY A 109 -1.32 -2.16 25.66
C GLY A 109 -1.10 -3.64 26.00
N LEU A 110 -0.66 -3.88 27.24
CA LEU A 110 -1.18 -4.86 28.21
C LEU A 110 -0.62 -4.44 29.59
N VAL A 111 -1.37 -3.56 30.27
CA VAL A 111 -1.37 -3.41 31.74
C VAL A 111 -2.82 -3.61 32.17
#